data_AF-A0A932SFY4-F1
#
_entry.id   AF-A0A932SFY4-F1
#
_cell.length_a   1.000
_cell.length_b   1.000
_cell.length_c   1.000
_cell.angle_alpha   90.00
_cell.angle_beta   90.00
_cell.angle_gamma   90.00
#
_symmetry.space_group_name_H-M   'P 1'
#
loop_
_entity.id
_entity.type
_entity.pdbx_description
1 polymer ?
#
loop_
_entity_poly.entity_id
_entity_poly.type
_entity_poly.pdbx_seq_one_letter_code
_entity_poly.pdbx_strand_id
1 'polypeptide(L)' 'MSRTVIDIENNILKRAQKLTGMQKRVDIVNYALKRLVEQKEIEKILELKGKIKWEGNLAEMRKGRSGSH' A
#
# COMPACT_ATOMS: atom_id res chain seq x y z
N MET A 1 8.15 -20.31 -6.85
CA MET A 1 6.81 -19.75 -7.17
C MET A 1 5.91 -20.89 -7.63
N SER A 2 4.64 -20.88 -7.24
CA SER A 2 3.63 -21.81 -7.75
C SER A 2 2.91 -21.19 -8.96
N ARG A 3 2.51 -22.03 -9.92
CA ARG A 3 1.73 -21.61 -11.10
C ARG A 3 0.27 -21.96 -10.87
N THR A 4 -0.60 -20.99 -11.04
CA THR A 4 -2.05 -21.15 -10.89
C THR A 4 -2.76 -20.57 -12.11
N VAL A 5 -3.80 -21.25 -12.60
CA VAL A 5 -4.70 -20.73 -13.62
C VAL A 5 -5.92 -20.16 -12.91
N ILE A 6 -6.24 -18.90 -13.19
CA ILE A 6 -7.37 -18.19 -12.59
C ILE A 6 -8.13 -17.45 -13.68
N ASP A 7 -9.45 -17.41 -13.55
CA ASP A 7 -10.29 -16.57 -14.39
C ASP A 7 -10.38 -15.17 -13.81
N ILE A 8 -10.17 -14.16 -14.67
CA ILE A 8 -10.20 -12.75 -14.31
C ILE A 8 -11.09 -12.02 -15.30
N GLU A 9 -11.98 -11.17 -14.78
CA GLU A 9 -12.82 -10.36 -15.66
C GLU A 9 -11.98 -9.39 -16.52
N ASN A 10 -12.17 -9.44 -17.83
CA ASN A 10 -11.40 -8.66 -18.79
C ASN A 10 -11.61 -7.14 -18.66
N ASN A 11 -12.79 -6.71 -18.22
CA ASN A 11 -13.11 -5.29 -17.97
C ASN A 11 -12.17 -4.68 -16.90
N ILE A 12 -11.99 -5.37 -15.78
CA ILE A 12 -11.14 -4.99 -14.65
C ILE A 12 -9.70 -4.99 -15.11
N LEU A 13 -9.28 -6.03 -15.84
CA LEU A 13 -7.90 -6.16 -16.29
C LEU A 13 -7.52 -5.04 -17.27
N LYS A 14 -8.40 -4.72 -18.24
CA LYS A 14 -8.19 -3.58 -19.16
C LYS A 14 -8.14 -2.26 -18.42
N ARG A 15 -8.99 -2.06 -17.41
CA ARG A 15 -8.99 -0.84 -16.59
C ARG A 15 -7.70 -0.72 -15.77
N ALA A 16 -7.26 -1.82 -15.17
CA ALA A 16 -6.00 -1.89 -14.43
C ALA A 16 -4.81 -1.57 -15.34
N GLN A 17 -4.73 -2.17 -16.54
CA GLN A 17 -3.70 -1.86 -17.54
C GLN A 17 -3.64 -0.36 -17.87
N LYS A 18 -4.80 0.28 -18.10
CA LYS A 18 -4.86 1.72 -18.39
C LYS A 18 -4.41 2.58 -17.22
N LEU A 19 -4.74 2.20 -15.98
CA LEU A 19 -4.42 2.96 -14.78
C LEU A 19 -2.96 2.78 -14.32
N THR A 20 -2.40 1.57 -14.48
CA THR A 20 -1.04 1.25 -14.02
C THR A 20 0.01 1.32 -15.12
N GLY A 21 -0.38 1.34 -16.38
CA GLY A 21 0.52 1.26 -17.53
C GLY A 21 1.15 -0.12 -17.75
N MET A 22 0.80 -1.11 -16.92
CA MET A 22 1.37 -2.46 -17.01
C MET A 22 0.73 -3.24 -18.15
N GLN A 23 1.54 -4.00 -18.91
CA GLN A 23 1.05 -4.77 -20.05
C GLN A 23 0.72 -6.22 -19.66
N LYS A 24 1.56 -6.85 -18.83
CA LYS A 24 1.41 -8.27 -18.49
C LYS A 24 0.36 -8.46 -17.40
N ARG A 25 -0.53 -9.44 -17.61
CA ARG A 25 -1.57 -9.83 -16.65
C ARG A 25 -0.99 -10.26 -15.30
N VAL A 26 0.09 -11.04 -15.34
CA VAL A 26 0.77 -11.55 -14.15
C VAL A 26 1.33 -10.41 -13.29
N ASP A 27 1.92 -9.39 -13.91
CA ASP A 27 2.47 -8.24 -13.20
C ASP A 27 1.38 -7.45 -12.48
N ILE A 28 0.22 -7.27 -13.14
CA ILE A 28 -0.95 -6.61 -12.55
C ILE A 28 -1.48 -7.38 -11.35
N VAL A 29 -1.62 -8.70 -11.47
CA VAL A 29 -2.11 -9.54 -10.37
C VAL A 29 -1.15 -9.51 -9.19
N ASN A 30 0.16 -9.67 -9.45
CA ASN A 30 1.17 -9.60 -8.40
C ASN A 30 1.21 -8.23 -7.72
N TYR A 31 1.11 -7.15 -8.51
CA TYR A 31 1.03 -5.80 -7.98
C TYR A 31 -0.21 -5.60 -7.09
N ALA A 32 -1.39 -6.05 -7.56
CA ALA A 32 -2.63 -5.95 -6.81
C ALA A 32 -2.57 -6.72 -5.48
N LEU A 33 -2.03 -7.94 -5.50
CA LEU A 33 -1.86 -8.74 -4.28
C LEU A 33 -0.89 -8.08 -3.29
N LYS A 34 0.23 -7.55 -3.78
CA LYS A 34 1.18 -6.83 -2.93
C LYS A 34 0.52 -5.61 -2.28
N ARG A 35 -0.20 -4.80 -3.07
CA ARG A 35 -0.92 -3.63 -2.55
C ARG A 35 -2.00 -3.99 -1.53
N LEU A 36 -2.71 -5.09 -1.74
CA LEU A 36 -3.72 -5.56 -0.80
C LEU A 36 -3.09 -5.91 0.57
N VAL A 37 -1.95 -6.60 0.56
CA VAL A 37 -1.23 -6.94 1.79
C VAL A 37 -0.74 -5.68 2.50
N GLU A 38 -0.05 -4.78 1.78
CA GLU A 38 0.42 -3.50 2.33
C GLU A 38 -0.72 -2.69 2.96
N GLN A 39 -1.88 -2.63 2.28
CA GLN A 39 -3.07 -1.95 2.79
C GLN A 39 -3.56 -2.57 4.10
N LYS A 40 -3.63 -3.90 4.18
CA LYS A 40 -4.11 -4.62 5.38
C LYS A 40 -3.15 -4.47 6.56
N GLU A 41 -1.85 -4.40 6.30
CA GLU A 41 -0.85 -4.11 7.33
C GLU A 41 -1.04 -2.70 7.91
N ILE A 42 -1.28 -1.70 7.05
CA ILE A 42 -1.58 -0.33 7.48
C ILE A 42 -2.88 -0.28 8.30
N GLU A 43 -3.95 -0.95 7.83
CA GLU A 43 -5.22 -1.03 8.56
C GLU A 43 -5.02 -1.58 9.98
N LYS A 44 -4.21 -2.64 10.13
CA LYS A 44 -3.88 -3.23 11.43
C LYS A 44 -3.14 -2.25 12.35
N ILE A 45 -2.26 -1.41 11.81
CA ILE A 45 -1.60 -0.35 12.60
C ILE A 45 -2.63 0.70 13.03
N LEU A 46 -3.57 1.06 12.17
CA LEU A 46 -4.62 2.03 12.49
C LEU A 46 -5.54 1.53 13.62
N GLU A 47 -5.71 0.22 13.79
CA GLU A 47 -6.47 -0.34 14.93
C GLU A 47 -5.83 -0.04 16.30
N LEU A 48 -4.54 0.30 16.33
CA LEU A 48 -3.82 0.68 17.54
C LEU A 48 -4.04 2.15 17.93
N LYS A 49 -4.65 2.94 17.03
CA LYS A 49 -4.96 4.36 17.27
C LYS A 49 -5.86 4.50 18.50
N GLY A 50 -5.39 5.28 19.48
CA GLY A 50 -6.10 5.53 20.73
C GLY A 50 -6.03 4.39 21.75
N LYS A 51 -5.50 3.21 21.38
CA LYS A 51 -5.24 2.10 22.32
C LYS A 51 -3.85 2.16 22.93
N ILE A 52 -2.89 2.74 22.20
CA ILE A 52 -1.50 2.88 22.64
C ILE A 52 -1.24 4.33 23.03
N LYS A 53 -0.65 4.53 24.21
CA LYS A 53 -0.13 5.82 24.66
C LYS A 53 1.19 6.09 23.93
N TRP A 54 1.23 7.18 23.18
CA TRP A 54 2.46 7.62 22.53
C TRP A 54 3.30 8.42 23.53
N GLU A 55 4.54 7.98 23.77
CA GLU A 55 5.48 8.60 24.71
C GLU A 55 6.59 9.36 23.97
N GLY A 56 6.22 10.39 23.21
CA GLY A 56 7.18 11.26 22.53
C GLY A 56 6.87 12.75 22.71
N ASN A 57 7.84 13.60 22.39
CA ASN A 57 7.65 15.05 22.35
C ASN A 57 7.59 15.53 20.89
N LEU A 58 6.38 15.84 20.44
CA LEU A 58 6.12 16.21 19.04
C LEU A 58 6.80 17.54 18.66
N ALA A 59 6.94 18.46 19.62
CA ALA A 59 7.60 19.74 19.40
C ALA A 59 9.10 19.55 19.17
N GLU A 60 9.75 18.68 19.94
CA GLU A 60 11.18 18.37 19.77
C GLU A 60 11.48 17.69 18.43
N MET A 61 10.67 16.72 18.02
CA MET A 61 10.84 16.04 16.73
C MET A 61 10.71 16.98 15.52
N ARG A 62 10.00 18.10 15.67
CA ARG A 62 9.79 19.10 14.61
C ARG A 62 10.88 20.16 14.55
N LYS A 63 11.66 20.37 15.63
CA LYS A 63 12.74 21.37 15.67
C LYS A 63 13.85 21.10 14.65
N GLY A 64 14.10 19.85 14.27
CA GLY A 64 15.09 19.48 13.24
C GLY A 64 14.64 19.72 11.79
N ARG A 65 13.41 20.20 11.56
CA ARG A 65 12.82 20.40 10.21
C ARG A 65 12.73 21.86 9.78
N SER A 66 13.04 22.81 10.65
CA SER A 66 13.26 24.20 10.22
C SER A 66 14.62 24.27 9.52
N GLY A 67 14.60 24.04 8.21
CA GLY A 67 15.74 24.38 7.36
C GLY A 67 16.12 25.84 7.61
N SER A 68 17.41 26.07 7.84
CA SER A 68 18.04 27.38 7.71
C SER A 68 17.53 28.06 6.45
N HIS A 69 17.03 29.27 6.61
CA HIS A 69 16.78 30.19 5.51
C HIS A 69 18.11 30.60 4.88
#